data_AF-A0AAW1H527-F1
#
_entry.id   AF-A0AAW1H527-F1
#
_cell.length_a   1.000
_cell.length_b   1.000
_cell.length_c   1.000
_cell.angle_alpha   90.00
_cell.angle_beta   90.00
_cell.angle_gamma   90.00
#
_symmetry.space_group_name_H-M   'P 1'
#
loop_
_entity.id
_entity.type
_entity.pdbx_description
1 polymer ?
#
loop_
_entity_poly.entity_id
_entity_poly.type
_entity_poly.pdbx_seq_one_letter_code
_entity_poly.pdbx_strand_id
1 'polypeptide(L)'
;MGVLALALALGLTLLLLSVSFGNGESVSAIGDPGMRRDSLRVAFESWNFCNEVGHEAPAMGSPRAADCFDLLPCKPLASSSCIQHKVGDNQNRLGVGNPFPGLKAEALMNPDLYAVHKELYLGSLCQVQDAPTPWSFWMVMLKNGNFDTTAALCPRNGQKIGPFTDHARFPCPAPGCMNHPSLNHHPTSLSDNDTFLRGGFRGSYELDFDIRRGIQNISYYEVTWEKQVGPGSWKFRHKLKTSRKYPWLMLYLRADATLGFSGGYHYDTRGMLKTVSLLNIDLLLLL
;
A
#
# COMPACT_ATOMS: atom_id res chain seq x y z
N MET A 1 -55.37 -8.19 -1.66
CA MET A 1 -54.88 -6.84 -1.97
C MET A 1 -53.45 -6.56 -1.48
N GLY A 2 -53.02 -7.04 -0.30
CA GLY A 2 -51.67 -6.74 0.24
C GLY A 2 -50.49 -7.49 -0.40
N VAL A 3 -50.68 -8.74 -0.83
CA VAL A 3 -49.58 -9.58 -1.36
C VAL A 3 -49.12 -9.13 -2.76
N LEU A 4 -50.04 -8.61 -3.56
CA LEU A 4 -49.75 -8.13 -4.92
C LEU A 4 -48.95 -6.80 -4.89
N ALA A 5 -49.26 -5.92 -3.93
CA ALA A 5 -48.54 -4.66 -3.73
C ALA A 5 -47.10 -4.89 -3.24
N LEU A 6 -46.87 -5.90 -2.38
CA LEU A 6 -45.54 -6.25 -1.91
C LEU A 6 -44.67 -6.86 -3.02
N ALA A 7 -45.25 -7.70 -3.88
CA ALA A 7 -44.56 -8.28 -5.04
C ALA A 7 -44.19 -7.22 -6.09
N LEU A 8 -45.07 -6.24 -6.33
CA LEU A 8 -44.80 -5.10 -7.21
C LEU A 8 -43.70 -4.17 -6.64
N ALA A 9 -43.68 -3.96 -5.32
CA ALA A 9 -42.62 -3.17 -4.67
C ALA A 9 -41.26 -3.87 -4.73
N LEU A 10 -41.20 -5.19 -4.46
CA LEU A 10 -39.98 -5.99 -4.56
C LEU A 10 -39.45 -6.09 -6.01
N GLY A 11 -40.35 -6.21 -6.99
CA GLY A 11 -40.00 -6.21 -8.41
C GLY A 11 -39.44 -4.87 -8.89
N LEU A 12 -39.95 -3.74 -8.38
CA LEU A 12 -39.47 -2.40 -8.71
C LEU A 12 -38.09 -2.10 -8.08
N THR A 13 -37.82 -2.61 -6.87
CA THR A 13 -36.48 -2.53 -6.27
C THR A 13 -35.45 -3.43 -6.96
N LEU A 14 -35.85 -4.59 -7.50
CA LEU A 14 -34.94 -5.43 -8.29
C LEU A 14 -34.67 -4.85 -9.69
N LEU A 15 -35.62 -4.12 -10.29
CA LEU A 15 -35.42 -3.46 -11.58
C LEU A 15 -34.47 -2.24 -11.51
N LEU A 16 -34.32 -1.61 -10.34
CA LEU A 16 -33.36 -0.53 -10.13
C LEU A 16 -31.90 -1.03 -9.97
N LEU A 17 -31.68 -2.34 -9.95
CA LEU A 17 -30.36 -2.98 -9.90
C LEU A 17 -29.87 -3.48 -11.27
N SER A 18 -30.55 -3.15 -12.37
CA SER A 18 -30.07 -3.49 -13.72
C SER A 18 -28.88 -2.60 -14.09
N VAL A 19 -27.66 -3.15 -13.93
CA VAL A 19 -26.43 -2.56 -14.44
C VAL A 19 -26.45 -2.64 -15.96
N SER A 20 -26.69 -1.50 -16.62
CA SER A 20 -26.49 -1.38 -18.07
C SER A 20 -25.01 -1.52 -18.40
N PHE A 21 -24.63 -2.64 -19.02
CA PHE A 21 -23.33 -2.77 -19.69
C PHE A 21 -23.38 -1.97 -21.00
N GLY A 22 -23.16 -0.66 -20.88
CA GLY A 22 -22.87 0.21 -22.02
C GLY A 22 -21.42 0.06 -22.44
N ASN A 23 -21.18 -0.02 -23.75
CA ASN A 23 -19.85 0.12 -24.35
C ASN A 23 -19.36 1.57 -24.08
N GLY A 24 -18.66 1.79 -22.97
CA GLY A 24 -18.26 3.11 -22.49
C GLY A 24 -17.19 2.98 -21.42
N GLU A 25 -16.36 4.02 -21.28
CA GLU A 25 -15.30 4.13 -20.29
C GLU A 25 -15.68 3.50 -18.94
N SER A 26 -14.78 2.67 -18.41
CA SER A 26 -14.96 1.99 -17.13
C SER A 26 -15.08 3.03 -16.02
N VAL A 27 -16.30 3.33 -15.57
CA VAL A 27 -16.55 4.18 -14.40
C VAL A 27 -16.71 3.27 -13.18
N SER A 28 -15.79 3.37 -12.21
CA SER A 28 -15.97 2.74 -10.90
C SER A 28 -17.13 3.44 -10.18
N ALA A 29 -18.21 2.69 -9.90
CA ALA A 29 -19.35 3.18 -9.12
C ALA A 29 -19.04 3.35 -7.61
N ILE A 30 -17.86 2.91 -7.17
CA ILE A 30 -17.34 3.09 -5.81
C ILE A 30 -15.97 3.76 -5.98
N GLY A 31 -15.94 5.09 -5.99
CA GLY A 31 -14.86 5.88 -6.55
C GLY A 31 -14.42 7.08 -5.72
N ASP A 32 -13.51 6.80 -4.78
CA ASP A 32 -12.49 7.61 -4.10
C ASP A 32 -12.35 9.12 -4.41
N PRO A 33 -12.94 10.04 -3.62
CA PRO A 33 -12.47 11.40 -3.33
C PRO A 33 -10.99 11.54 -2.97
N GLY A 34 -10.32 10.51 -2.47
CA GLY A 34 -8.86 10.42 -2.29
C GLY A 34 -8.07 10.31 -3.59
N MET A 35 -8.66 9.80 -4.68
CA MET A 35 -8.01 9.57 -5.98
C MET A 35 -8.46 10.61 -7.01
N ARG A 36 -9.49 11.41 -6.72
CA ARG A 36 -9.93 12.54 -7.55
C ARG A 36 -9.09 13.80 -7.34
N ARG A 37 -8.56 13.99 -6.13
CA ARG A 37 -7.66 15.09 -5.80
C ARG A 37 -6.34 14.99 -6.57
N ASP A 38 -5.74 16.14 -6.86
CA ASP A 38 -4.40 16.23 -7.45
C ASP A 38 -3.29 15.88 -6.45
N SER A 39 -3.56 16.01 -5.16
CA SER A 39 -2.64 15.59 -4.10
C SER A 39 -2.69 14.08 -3.94
N LEU A 40 -1.55 13.40 -3.86
CA LEU A 40 -1.50 11.94 -3.70
C LEU A 40 -1.04 11.53 -2.30
N ARG A 41 -1.50 10.36 -1.86
CA ARG A 41 -1.14 9.71 -0.60
C ARG A 41 -0.97 8.22 -0.82
N VAL A 42 0.25 7.78 -1.13
CA VAL A 42 0.55 6.37 -1.35
C VAL A 42 1.68 5.94 -0.43
N ALA A 43 1.45 4.90 0.35
CA ALA A 43 2.48 4.18 1.08
C ALA A 43 2.90 2.94 0.30
N PHE A 44 4.14 2.53 0.50
CA PHE A 44 4.67 1.24 0.08
C PHE A 44 4.96 0.41 1.32
N GLU A 45 4.48 -0.81 1.26
CA GLU A 45 4.69 -1.81 2.28
C GLU A 45 5.16 -3.10 1.59
N SER A 46 6.31 -3.58 2.01
CA SER A 46 6.78 -4.90 1.61
C SER A 46 7.01 -5.76 2.83
N TRP A 47 6.54 -7.00 2.72
CA TRP A 47 6.77 -8.02 3.73
C TRP A 47 6.98 -9.36 3.05
N ASN A 48 7.57 -10.27 3.80
CA ASN A 48 7.30 -11.68 3.59
C ASN A 48 5.89 -12.04 4.09
N PHE A 49 5.39 -13.20 3.69
CA PHE A 49 4.06 -13.64 4.12
C PHE A 49 3.92 -13.91 5.64
N CYS A 50 5.01 -13.90 6.41
CA CYS A 50 4.88 -13.95 7.87
C CYS A 50 4.42 -12.61 8.47
N ASN A 51 4.26 -11.56 7.65
CA ASN A 51 3.93 -10.19 8.07
C ASN A 51 4.93 -9.63 9.10
N GLU A 52 6.20 -10.03 9.00
CA GLU A 52 7.32 -9.57 9.83
C GLU A 52 8.50 -9.22 8.93
N VAL A 53 9.41 -8.32 9.33
CA VAL A 53 10.53 -7.89 8.48
C VAL A 53 11.66 -8.91 8.51
N GLY A 54 11.99 -9.44 9.70
CA GLY A 54 13.13 -10.32 9.90
C GLY A 54 14.47 -9.60 9.73
N HIS A 55 14.86 -9.28 8.49
CA HIS A 55 16.10 -8.57 8.17
C HIS A 55 15.89 -7.47 7.11
N GLU A 56 16.48 -6.30 7.32
CA GLU A 56 16.51 -5.24 6.31
C GLU A 56 17.40 -5.63 5.13
N ALA A 57 16.91 -5.42 3.91
CA ALA A 57 17.70 -5.46 2.70
C ALA A 57 18.85 -4.45 2.79
N PRO A 58 20.07 -4.83 2.39
CA PRO A 58 21.23 -3.95 2.47
C PRO A 58 20.97 -2.60 1.80
N ALA A 59 21.30 -1.52 2.53
CA ALA A 59 21.20 -0.12 2.08
C ALA A 59 19.80 0.39 1.69
N MET A 60 18.73 -0.35 2.00
CA MET A 60 17.35 0.06 1.69
C MET A 60 16.61 0.63 2.91
N GLY A 61 17.06 0.32 4.13
CA GLY A 61 16.39 0.69 5.37
C GLY A 61 15.14 -0.15 5.62
N SER A 62 14.21 0.38 6.41
CA SER A 62 12.98 -0.33 6.76
C SER A 62 12.03 -0.41 5.57
N PRO A 63 11.28 -1.53 5.38
CA PRO A 63 10.45 -1.83 4.21
C PRO A 63 9.13 -1.03 4.13
N ARG A 64 9.19 0.22 4.58
CA ARG A 64 8.12 1.22 4.53
C ARG A 64 8.61 2.45 3.82
N ALA A 65 7.84 2.92 2.87
CA ALA A 65 8.07 4.19 2.22
C ALA A 65 6.73 4.86 1.93
N ALA A 66 6.77 6.14 1.59
CA ALA A 66 5.60 6.87 1.13
C ALA A 66 5.95 7.88 0.05
N ASP A 67 5.00 8.11 -0.84
CA ASP A 67 4.92 9.29 -1.67
C ASP A 67 3.65 10.05 -1.30
N CYS A 68 3.85 11.19 -0.65
CA CYS A 68 2.75 12.06 -0.28
C CYS A 68 3.14 13.52 -0.51
N PHE A 69 2.25 14.24 -1.17
CA PHE A 69 2.48 15.63 -1.54
C PHE A 69 1.18 16.41 -1.67
N ASP A 70 1.26 17.72 -1.50
CA ASP A 70 0.20 18.63 -1.88
C ASP A 70 0.58 19.37 -3.17
N LEU A 71 -0.41 19.61 -4.03
CA LEU A 71 -0.25 20.49 -5.18
C LEU A 71 -0.69 21.90 -4.77
N LEU A 72 0.24 22.85 -4.79
CA LEU A 72 0.04 24.22 -4.33
C LEU A 72 0.33 25.22 -5.46
N PRO A 73 -0.26 26.43 -5.45
CA PRO A 73 0.15 27.48 -6.36
C PRO A 73 1.62 27.87 -6.14
N CYS A 74 2.42 27.90 -7.21
CA CYS A 74 3.78 28.41 -7.14
C CYS A 74 3.76 29.93 -6.90
N LYS A 75 4.71 30.44 -6.09
CA LYS A 75 4.95 31.89 -5.98
C LYS A 75 6.24 32.25 -6.72
N PRO A 76 6.28 33.35 -7.52
CA PRO A 76 5.23 34.38 -7.68
C PRO A 76 4.24 34.13 -8.83
N LEU A 77 4.45 33.12 -9.68
CA LEU A 77 3.55 32.80 -10.80
C LEU A 77 2.32 32.03 -10.29
N ALA A 78 1.26 32.75 -9.91
CA ALA A 78 0.01 32.17 -9.44
C ALA A 78 -0.69 31.23 -10.44
N SER A 79 -0.26 31.22 -11.70
CA SER A 79 -0.78 30.35 -12.77
C SER A 79 -0.08 28.99 -12.88
N SER A 80 1.03 28.74 -12.17
CA SER A 80 1.73 27.45 -12.18
C SER A 80 1.55 26.69 -10.87
N SER A 81 1.58 25.37 -10.96
CA SER A 81 1.42 24.48 -9.81
C SER A 81 2.75 23.89 -9.37
N CYS A 82 2.96 23.80 -8.05
CA CYS A 82 4.16 23.31 -7.42
C CYS A 82 3.82 22.11 -6.53
N ILE A 83 4.66 21.08 -6.60
CA ILE A 83 4.54 19.91 -5.72
C ILE A 83 5.28 20.19 -4.42
N GLN A 84 4.56 20.11 -3.30
CA GLN A 84 5.15 20.11 -1.97
C GLN A 84 5.10 18.69 -1.40
N HIS A 85 6.21 17.96 -1.51
CA HIS A 85 6.36 16.67 -0.85
C HIS A 85 6.37 16.82 0.67
N LYS A 86 5.61 15.97 1.36
CA LYS A 86 5.61 15.87 2.83
C LYS A 86 6.56 14.79 3.33
N VAL A 87 6.91 13.84 2.47
CA VAL A 87 7.90 12.79 2.72
C VAL A 87 8.97 12.89 1.64
N GLY A 88 10.23 12.96 2.06
CA GLY A 88 11.41 12.94 1.20
C GLY A 88 12.26 11.69 1.41
N ASP A 89 13.37 11.66 0.68
CA ASP A 89 14.31 10.53 0.68
C ASP A 89 14.85 10.18 2.06
N ASN A 90 15.10 11.17 2.93
CA ASN A 90 15.63 10.94 4.27
C ASN A 90 14.64 10.17 5.16
N GLN A 91 13.33 10.45 5.09
CA GLN A 91 12.35 9.66 5.83
C GLN A 91 12.14 8.28 5.19
N ASN A 92 12.12 8.19 3.86
CA ASN A 92 11.98 6.90 3.16
C ASN A 92 13.18 5.96 3.39
N ARG A 93 14.40 6.48 3.59
CA ARG A 93 15.62 5.69 3.85
C ARG A 93 15.84 5.30 5.31
N LEU A 94 14.99 5.74 6.25
CA LEU A 94 15.09 5.36 7.66
C LEU A 94 15.11 3.84 7.82
N GLY A 95 16.09 3.30 8.54
CA GLY A 95 16.19 1.89 8.88
C GLY A 95 16.59 1.66 10.34
N VAL A 96 16.65 0.40 10.76
CA VAL A 96 17.00 0.01 12.12
C VAL A 96 18.28 0.72 12.58
N GLY A 97 18.23 1.26 13.79
CA GLY A 97 19.31 2.06 14.39
C GLY A 97 19.22 3.56 14.11
N ASN A 98 18.35 4.01 13.19
CA ASN A 98 18.11 5.45 12.96
C ASN A 98 16.96 5.96 13.85
N PRO A 99 17.18 6.96 14.72
CA PRO A 99 16.08 7.54 15.49
C PRO A 99 15.21 8.44 14.61
N PHE A 100 13.91 8.49 14.91
CA PHE A 100 12.97 9.48 14.37
C PHE A 100 11.95 9.90 15.44
N PRO A 101 11.26 11.05 15.28
CA PRO A 101 10.30 11.54 16.28
C PRO A 101 9.22 10.50 16.61
N GLY A 102 9.05 10.20 17.90
CA GLY A 102 8.05 9.24 18.38
C GLY A 102 8.44 7.76 18.31
N LEU A 103 9.66 7.43 17.84
CA LEU A 103 10.17 6.06 17.89
C LEU A 103 10.40 5.63 19.34
N LYS A 104 9.88 4.45 19.72
CA LYS A 104 10.12 3.84 21.03
C LYS A 104 11.52 3.22 21.09
N ALA A 105 12.16 3.27 22.26
CA ALA A 105 13.49 2.71 22.46
C ALA A 105 13.60 1.21 22.10
N GLU A 106 12.57 0.44 22.44
CA GLU A 106 12.46 -0.99 22.11
C GLU A 106 12.42 -1.29 20.60
N ALA A 107 11.96 -0.32 19.80
CA ALA A 107 11.87 -0.45 18.35
C ALA A 107 13.16 -0.02 17.64
N LEU A 108 14.07 0.71 18.30
CA LEU A 108 15.27 1.25 17.65
C LEU A 108 16.14 0.17 17.01
N MET A 109 16.28 -0.98 17.67
CA MET A 109 17.12 -2.10 17.21
C MET A 109 16.29 -3.33 16.79
N ASN A 110 14.97 -3.20 16.71
CA ASN A 110 14.07 -4.30 16.36
C ASN A 110 13.42 -4.01 14.98
N PRO A 111 13.78 -4.72 13.91
CA PRO A 111 13.29 -4.43 12.54
C PRO A 111 11.77 -4.55 12.39
N ASP A 112 11.16 -5.48 13.11
CA ASP A 112 9.72 -5.73 13.07
C ASP A 112 8.97 -4.55 13.70
N LEU A 113 9.33 -4.17 14.93
CA LEU A 113 8.75 -3.00 15.60
C LEU A 113 9.09 -1.69 14.87
N TYR A 114 10.30 -1.58 14.33
CA TYR A 114 10.75 -0.39 13.62
C TYR A 114 9.88 -0.13 12.39
N ALA A 115 9.54 -1.16 11.60
CA ALA A 115 8.68 -1.00 10.42
C ALA A 115 7.29 -0.49 10.79
N VAL A 116 6.69 -1.02 11.87
CA VAL A 116 5.40 -0.53 12.37
C VAL A 116 5.49 0.94 12.77
N HIS A 117 6.50 1.30 13.56
CA HIS A 117 6.68 2.69 14.00
C HIS A 117 6.98 3.63 12.84
N LYS A 118 7.74 3.19 11.83
CA LYS A 118 8.04 3.99 10.63
C LYS A 118 6.79 4.21 9.80
N GLU A 119 5.94 3.20 9.62
CA GLU A 119 4.66 3.34 8.92
C GLU A 119 3.76 4.38 9.60
N LEU A 120 3.62 4.31 10.93
CA LEU A 120 2.84 5.28 11.71
C LEU A 120 3.44 6.69 11.60
N TYR A 121 4.77 6.82 11.65
CA TYR A 121 5.45 8.10 11.46
C TYR A 121 5.20 8.69 10.08
N LEU A 122 5.39 7.91 9.01
CA LEU A 122 5.05 8.33 7.65
C LEU A 122 3.57 8.73 7.56
N GLY A 123 2.68 7.95 8.18
CA GLY A 123 1.25 8.23 8.27
C GLY A 123 0.92 9.57 8.90
N SER A 124 1.65 9.96 9.95
CA SER A 124 1.49 11.26 10.60
C SER A 124 1.91 12.42 9.70
N LEU A 125 2.94 12.23 8.85
CA LEU A 125 3.40 13.24 7.90
C LEU A 125 2.40 13.44 6.75
N CYS A 126 1.77 12.36 6.32
CA CYS A 126 0.92 12.35 5.13
C CYS A 126 -0.58 12.45 5.45
N GLN A 127 -0.94 12.59 6.71
CA GLN A 127 -2.32 12.64 7.16
C GLN A 127 -3.14 13.70 6.41
N VAL A 128 -4.35 13.31 6.03
CA VAL A 128 -5.39 14.18 5.46
C VAL A 128 -6.47 14.37 6.51
N GLN A 129 -6.80 15.62 6.80
CA GLN A 129 -7.93 15.94 7.68
C GLN A 129 -9.24 15.59 6.98
N ASP A 130 -10.08 14.82 7.69
CA ASP A 130 -11.36 14.34 7.21
C ASP A 130 -12.25 13.97 8.42
N ALA A 131 -13.57 13.92 8.23
CA ALA A 131 -14.56 13.66 9.28
C ALA A 131 -15.25 12.30 9.09
N PRO A 132 -15.35 11.42 10.11
CA PRO A 132 -15.09 11.68 11.53
C PRO A 132 -13.62 11.53 11.94
N THR A 133 -12.81 10.81 11.16
CA THR A 133 -11.41 10.54 11.46
C THR A 133 -10.53 10.86 10.25
N PRO A 134 -9.30 11.35 10.47
CA PRO A 134 -8.35 11.54 9.39
C PRO A 134 -7.89 10.19 8.80
N TRP A 135 -7.36 10.24 7.58
CA TRP A 135 -6.77 9.10 6.89
C TRP A 135 -5.35 9.43 6.40
N SER A 136 -4.51 8.42 6.15
CA SER A 136 -3.11 8.64 5.75
C SER A 136 -2.82 8.21 4.31
N PHE A 137 -3.13 6.98 3.90
CA PHE A 137 -2.68 6.46 2.61
C PHE A 137 -3.57 5.42 1.94
N TRP A 138 -3.42 5.36 0.62
CA TRP A 138 -3.49 4.11 -0.15
C TRP A 138 -2.21 3.30 0.01
N MET A 139 -2.31 1.98 0.07
CA MET A 139 -1.16 1.14 0.34
C MET A 139 -0.83 0.22 -0.83
N VAL A 140 0.34 0.42 -1.44
CA VAL A 140 0.95 -0.55 -2.35
C VAL A 140 1.59 -1.62 -1.50
N MET A 141 1.07 -2.83 -1.60
CA MET A 141 1.56 -3.98 -0.85
C MET A 141 2.24 -4.97 -1.78
N LEU A 142 3.49 -5.29 -1.47
CA LEU A 142 4.25 -6.34 -2.15
C LEU A 142 4.60 -7.47 -1.17
N LYS A 143 4.13 -8.68 -1.45
CA LYS A 143 4.40 -9.87 -0.64
C LYS A 143 5.20 -10.93 -1.39
N ASN A 144 6.11 -11.62 -0.70
CA ASN A 144 6.81 -12.81 -1.21
C ASN A 144 6.70 -14.01 -0.25
N GLY A 145 6.46 -15.21 -0.78
CA GLY A 145 6.19 -16.41 0.05
C GLY A 145 6.66 -17.73 -0.57
N ASN A 146 6.68 -18.79 0.25
CA ASN A 146 6.90 -20.18 -0.18
C ASN A 146 6.01 -21.13 0.67
N PHE A 147 5.73 -22.34 0.18
CA PHE A 147 4.68 -23.26 0.68
C PHE A 147 5.22 -24.47 1.50
N ASP A 148 6.32 -24.34 2.24
CA ASP A 148 6.92 -25.48 2.96
C ASP A 148 6.56 -25.56 4.47
N THR A 149 5.45 -26.22 4.79
CA THR A 149 4.87 -26.35 6.15
C THR A 149 5.80 -26.88 7.27
N THR A 150 7.01 -27.38 6.98
CA THR A 150 7.90 -27.99 7.99
C THR A 150 8.88 -27.01 8.65
N ALA A 151 9.05 -25.80 8.12
CA ALA A 151 10.06 -24.84 8.58
C ALA A 151 9.51 -23.87 9.66
N ALA A 152 10.03 -23.97 10.90
CA ALA A 152 9.69 -23.14 12.06
C ALA A 152 10.27 -21.71 12.02
N LEU A 153 10.03 -20.96 10.92
CA LEU A 153 10.73 -19.69 10.65
C LEU A 153 9.85 -18.43 10.70
N CYS A 154 8.52 -18.52 10.65
CA CYS A 154 7.69 -17.34 10.89
C CYS A 154 7.66 -17.02 12.40
N PRO A 155 8.17 -15.87 12.86
CA PRO A 155 7.98 -15.49 14.24
C PRO A 155 6.53 -15.09 14.50
N ARG A 156 6.10 -15.12 15.76
CA ARG A 156 4.88 -14.48 16.24
C ARG A 156 5.28 -13.41 17.23
N ASN A 157 5.10 -12.15 16.88
CA ASN A 157 5.52 -11.01 17.70
C ASN A 157 7.02 -11.08 18.07
N GLY A 158 7.88 -11.34 17.08
CA GLY A 158 9.34 -11.48 17.28
C GLY A 158 9.83 -12.78 17.93
N GLN A 159 8.95 -13.73 18.29
CA GLN A 159 9.35 -15.04 18.84
C GLN A 159 9.27 -16.15 17.79
N LYS A 160 10.34 -16.93 17.60
CA LYS A 160 10.35 -18.08 16.68
C LYS A 160 9.33 -19.14 17.10
N ILE A 161 8.45 -19.54 16.20
CA ILE A 161 7.45 -20.59 16.45
C ILE A 161 7.45 -21.65 15.34
N GLY A 162 7.25 -22.90 15.73
CA GLY A 162 6.96 -24.02 14.83
C GLY A 162 7.19 -25.39 15.47
N PRO A 163 7.00 -26.49 14.72
CA PRO A 163 6.48 -26.54 13.34
C PRO A 163 4.99 -26.19 13.24
N PHE A 164 4.55 -25.72 12.07
CA PHE A 164 3.15 -25.34 11.83
C PHE A 164 2.36 -26.55 11.32
N THR A 165 1.40 -27.05 12.11
CA THR A 165 0.50 -28.13 11.68
C THR A 165 -0.61 -27.66 10.74
N ASP A 166 -0.82 -26.34 10.65
CA ASP A 166 -1.88 -25.73 9.83
C ASP A 166 -1.33 -25.12 8.54
N HIS A 167 -1.92 -25.53 7.40
CA HIS A 167 -1.60 -25.11 6.03
C HIS A 167 -1.81 -23.61 5.72
N ALA A 168 -2.14 -22.77 6.72
CA ALA A 168 -2.59 -21.40 6.54
C ALA A 168 -1.51 -20.32 6.71
N ARG A 169 -0.23 -20.68 6.92
CA ARG A 169 0.88 -19.71 7.04
C ARG A 169 2.10 -20.13 6.21
N PHE A 170 2.69 -19.16 5.51
CA PHE A 170 3.66 -19.37 4.42
C PHE A 170 5.11 -19.17 4.92
N PRO A 171 5.94 -20.23 4.93
CA PRO A 171 7.32 -20.15 5.40
C PRO A 171 8.34 -20.00 4.27
N CYS A 172 9.56 -19.67 4.66
CA CYS A 172 10.57 -19.09 3.81
C CYS A 172 11.94 -19.78 4.06
N PRO A 173 12.49 -20.58 3.12
CA PRO A 173 13.46 -21.63 3.48
C PRO A 173 14.96 -21.25 3.38
N ALA A 174 15.33 -20.04 2.95
CA ALA A 174 16.74 -19.67 2.74
C ALA A 174 17.12 -18.38 3.48
N PRO A 175 18.37 -18.23 3.96
CA PRO A 175 18.88 -16.93 4.38
C PRO A 175 18.60 -15.88 3.29
N GLY A 176 17.89 -14.83 3.68
CA GLY A 176 17.51 -13.74 2.78
C GLY A 176 16.19 -13.92 2.03
N CYS A 177 15.45 -15.00 2.23
CA CYS A 177 14.13 -15.14 1.60
C CYS A 177 13.08 -14.24 2.29
N MET A 178 13.29 -13.90 3.57
CA MET A 178 12.47 -12.96 4.34
C MET A 178 12.81 -11.50 4.03
N ASN A 179 13.81 -11.27 3.17
CA ASN A 179 14.25 -9.93 2.83
C ASN A 179 13.13 -9.19 2.12
N HIS A 180 13.05 -7.91 2.42
CA HIS A 180 12.29 -6.99 1.60
C HIS A 180 13.02 -6.72 0.28
N PRO A 181 12.31 -6.31 -0.78
CA PRO A 181 12.93 -6.07 -2.07
C PRO A 181 13.80 -4.81 -2.02
N SER A 182 14.62 -4.65 -3.06
CA SER A 182 15.10 -3.31 -3.39
C SER A 182 13.91 -2.41 -3.69
N LEU A 183 13.94 -1.17 -3.21
CA LEU A 183 12.92 -0.17 -3.47
C LEU A 183 13.56 1.07 -4.09
N ASN A 184 13.21 1.34 -5.34
CA ASN A 184 13.53 2.58 -6.00
C ASN A 184 12.26 3.42 -6.15
N HIS A 185 12.20 4.49 -5.36
CA HIS A 185 11.12 5.48 -5.41
C HIS A 185 11.43 6.53 -6.47
N HIS A 186 10.47 6.74 -7.38
CA HIS A 186 10.42 7.91 -8.25
C HIS A 186 9.40 8.87 -7.65
N PRO A 187 9.86 9.94 -6.96
CA PRO A 187 8.97 10.94 -6.40
C PRO A 187 8.04 11.49 -7.47
N THR A 188 6.78 11.68 -7.10
CA THR A 188 5.80 12.22 -8.02
C THR A 188 6.22 13.61 -8.49
N SER A 189 6.35 13.77 -9.81
CA SER A 189 6.71 15.03 -10.44
C SER A 189 5.59 15.54 -11.33
N LEU A 190 5.53 16.86 -11.47
CA LEU A 190 4.67 17.53 -12.43
C LEU A 190 5.42 17.61 -13.77
N SER A 191 4.74 17.33 -14.88
CA SER A 191 5.33 17.46 -16.22
C SER A 191 5.63 18.93 -16.55
N ASP A 192 6.57 19.17 -17.47
CA ASP A 192 7.06 20.51 -17.83
C ASP A 192 5.98 21.51 -18.29
N ASN A 193 4.80 21.02 -18.66
CA ASN A 193 3.64 21.81 -19.10
C ASN A 193 2.53 21.90 -18.05
N ASP A 194 2.79 21.49 -16.80
CA ASP A 194 1.85 21.49 -15.68
C ASP A 194 0.57 20.65 -15.88
N THR A 195 0.56 19.71 -16.83
CA THR A 195 -0.66 18.95 -17.18
C THR A 195 -0.77 17.59 -16.50
N PHE A 196 0.34 16.90 -16.27
CA PHE A 196 0.35 15.53 -15.75
C PHE A 196 1.24 15.36 -14.54
N LEU A 197 0.74 14.64 -13.56
CA LEU A 197 1.49 14.16 -12.41
C LEU A 197 1.85 12.69 -12.63
N ARG A 198 3.10 12.32 -12.37
CA ARG A 198 3.60 10.94 -12.52
C ARG A 198 4.59 10.58 -11.43
N GLY A 199 4.48 9.37 -10.90
CA GLY A 199 5.44 8.81 -9.96
C GLY A 199 5.40 7.29 -9.98
N GLY A 200 6.19 6.66 -9.11
CA GLY A 200 6.16 5.21 -9.00
C GLY A 200 7.13 4.60 -8.01
N PHE A 201 6.90 3.31 -7.74
CA PHE A 201 7.82 2.42 -7.06
C PHE A 201 8.25 1.30 -8.00
N ARG A 202 9.51 0.94 -7.98
CA ARG A 202 9.99 -0.26 -8.69
C ARG A 202 11.14 -0.92 -7.95
N GLY A 203 11.35 -2.20 -8.24
CA GLY A 203 12.46 -2.93 -7.68
C GLY A 203 12.40 -4.43 -7.92
N SER A 204 13.15 -5.15 -7.10
CA SER A 204 13.36 -6.60 -7.23
C SER A 204 13.74 -7.22 -5.89
N TYR A 205 13.34 -8.48 -5.68
CA TYR A 205 13.79 -9.29 -4.55
C TYR A 205 15.18 -9.93 -4.76
N GLU A 206 15.74 -9.91 -5.98
CA GLU A 206 17.12 -10.33 -6.23
C GLU A 206 18.11 -9.22 -5.85
N LEU A 207 18.38 -9.10 -4.55
CA LEU A 207 19.36 -8.15 -3.99
C LEU A 207 20.82 -8.49 -4.35
N ASP A 208 21.07 -9.76 -4.68
CA ASP A 208 22.36 -10.35 -5.01
C ASP A 208 22.60 -10.48 -6.53
N PHE A 209 21.78 -9.81 -7.35
CA PHE A 209 21.87 -9.92 -8.80
C PHE A 209 23.16 -9.32 -9.37
N ASP A 210 23.87 -10.12 -10.16
CA ASP A 210 25.05 -9.70 -10.92
C ASP A 210 24.66 -9.47 -12.39
N ILE A 211 24.66 -8.19 -12.81
CA ILE A 211 24.35 -7.75 -14.19
C ILE A 211 25.23 -8.48 -15.22
N ARG A 212 26.46 -8.86 -14.84
CA ARG A 212 27.40 -9.56 -15.73
C ARG A 212 26.94 -10.98 -16.08
N ARG A 213 26.05 -11.58 -15.30
CA ARG A 213 25.52 -12.94 -15.51
C ARG A 213 24.23 -12.97 -16.33
N GLY A 214 23.77 -11.81 -16.82
CA GLY A 214 22.59 -11.67 -17.68
C GLY A 214 21.28 -11.53 -16.91
N ILE A 215 20.30 -10.81 -17.49
CA ILE A 215 19.06 -10.38 -16.80
C ILE A 215 17.95 -11.46 -16.85
N GLN A 216 18.32 -12.72 -17.04
CA GLN A 216 17.35 -13.81 -17.10
C GLN A 216 17.00 -14.27 -15.68
N ASN A 217 15.72 -14.60 -15.45
CA ASN A 217 15.24 -15.16 -14.18
C ASN A 217 15.39 -14.23 -12.94
N ILE A 218 15.10 -12.94 -13.10
CA ILE A 218 14.99 -11.97 -12.01
C ILE A 218 13.52 -11.60 -11.79
N SER A 219 13.12 -11.47 -10.53
CA SER A 219 11.86 -10.87 -10.15
C SER A 219 11.89 -9.37 -10.42
N TYR A 220 10.73 -8.82 -10.71
CA TYR A 220 10.56 -7.39 -10.93
C TYR A 220 9.18 -6.98 -10.48
N TYR A 221 9.10 -5.86 -9.79
CA TYR A 221 7.84 -5.19 -9.56
C TYR A 221 7.95 -3.73 -9.97
N GLU A 222 6.83 -3.20 -10.45
CA GLU A 222 6.68 -1.79 -10.73
C GLU A 222 5.22 -1.40 -10.48
N VAL A 223 5.04 -0.31 -9.75
CA VAL A 223 3.78 0.39 -9.63
C VAL A 223 4.02 1.81 -10.08
N THR A 224 3.40 2.21 -11.18
CA THR A 224 3.37 3.61 -11.61
C THR A 224 1.99 4.17 -11.42
N TRP A 225 1.93 5.48 -11.17
CA TRP A 225 0.68 6.22 -11.11
C TRP A 225 0.79 7.47 -11.98
N GLU A 226 -0.32 7.81 -12.62
CA GLU A 226 -0.45 9.03 -13.41
C GLU A 226 -1.82 9.66 -13.24
N LYS A 227 -1.87 10.99 -13.25
CA LYS A 227 -3.12 11.76 -13.26
C LYS A 227 -2.95 13.06 -14.03
N GLN A 228 -3.99 13.48 -14.74
CA GLN A 228 -4.09 14.83 -15.28
C GLN A 228 -4.49 15.80 -14.16
N VAL A 229 -3.78 16.93 -14.03
CA VAL A 229 -4.10 17.96 -13.03
C VAL A 229 -5.51 18.48 -13.26
N GLY A 230 -6.34 18.50 -12.21
CA GLY A 230 -7.76 18.83 -12.27
C GLY A 230 -8.64 17.60 -12.51
N PRO A 231 -9.17 17.37 -13.73
CA PRO A 231 -10.17 16.33 -13.96
C PRO A 231 -9.64 14.91 -13.83
N GLY A 232 -10.57 13.97 -13.60
CA GLY A 232 -10.29 12.53 -13.61
C GLY A 232 -9.81 11.98 -12.27
N SER A 233 -9.16 10.82 -12.34
CA SER A 233 -8.65 10.09 -11.18
C SER A 233 -7.27 9.52 -11.46
N TRP A 234 -6.54 9.19 -10.41
CA TRP A 234 -5.26 8.50 -10.54
C TRP A 234 -5.40 7.15 -11.22
N LYS A 235 -4.53 6.89 -12.21
CA LYS A 235 -4.42 5.63 -12.93
C LYS A 235 -3.18 4.90 -12.44
N PHE A 236 -3.39 3.76 -11.76
CA PHE A 236 -2.31 2.89 -11.31
C PHE A 236 -2.04 1.79 -12.33
N ARG A 237 -0.78 1.51 -12.60
CA ARG A 237 -0.33 0.41 -13.45
C ARG A 237 0.62 -0.47 -12.64
N HIS A 238 0.27 -1.73 -12.50
CA HIS A 238 1.02 -2.71 -11.76
C HIS A 238 1.68 -3.68 -12.73
N LYS A 239 2.99 -3.90 -12.58
CA LYS A 239 3.72 -4.97 -13.25
C LYS A 239 4.38 -5.83 -12.20
N LEU A 240 4.25 -7.14 -12.38
CA LEU A 240 4.86 -8.12 -11.50
C LEU A 240 5.44 -9.25 -12.35
N LYS A 241 6.67 -9.62 -12.04
CA LYS A 241 7.39 -10.73 -12.64
C LYS A 241 8.04 -11.52 -11.51
N THR A 242 7.84 -12.83 -11.54
CA THR A 242 8.44 -13.77 -10.59
C THR A 242 9.80 -14.28 -11.09
N SER A 243 10.53 -14.97 -10.24
CA SER A 243 11.74 -15.71 -10.58
C SER A 243 11.69 -17.12 -10.00
N ARG A 244 12.68 -17.96 -10.29
CA ARG A 244 12.83 -19.26 -9.63
C ARG A 244 13.09 -19.11 -8.11
N LYS A 245 13.75 -18.03 -7.67
CA LYS A 245 14.03 -17.76 -6.25
C LYS A 245 12.79 -17.21 -5.53
N TYR A 246 11.97 -16.43 -6.24
CA TYR A 246 10.70 -15.88 -5.76
C TYR A 246 9.57 -16.26 -6.72
N PRO A 247 9.13 -17.53 -6.69
CA PRO A 247 8.09 -18.03 -7.59
C PRO A 247 6.70 -17.51 -7.24
N TRP A 248 6.51 -17.02 -6.01
CA TRP A 248 5.26 -16.48 -5.51
C TRP A 248 5.46 -15.05 -5.02
N LEU A 249 4.94 -14.11 -5.81
CA LEU A 249 4.85 -12.70 -5.46
C LEU A 249 3.41 -12.25 -5.59
N MET A 250 2.98 -11.35 -4.70
CA MET A 250 1.70 -10.66 -4.80
C MET A 250 1.93 -9.16 -4.74
N LEU A 251 1.36 -8.44 -5.69
CA LEU A 251 1.40 -6.99 -5.76
C LEU A 251 -0.01 -6.47 -5.89
N TYR A 252 -0.47 -5.69 -4.91
CA TYR A 252 -1.82 -5.14 -4.92
C TYR A 252 -1.87 -3.76 -4.30
N LEU A 253 -2.86 -2.99 -4.73
CA LEU A 253 -3.22 -1.71 -4.12
C LEU A 253 -4.33 -1.97 -3.11
N ARG A 254 -4.18 -1.42 -1.91
CA ARG A 254 -5.05 -1.68 -0.78
C ARG A 254 -5.61 -0.38 -0.22
N ALA A 255 -6.92 -0.41 0.08
CA ALA A 255 -7.59 0.59 0.91
C ALA A 255 -7.81 -0.03 2.28
N ASP A 256 -7.16 0.52 3.30
CA ASP A 256 -7.32 0.08 4.68
C ASP A 256 -8.44 0.83 5.39
N ALA A 257 -8.99 0.29 6.48
CA ALA A 257 -9.85 1.06 7.37
C ALA A 257 -9.04 2.10 8.16
N THR A 258 -9.72 3.16 8.63
CA THR A 258 -9.11 4.15 9.53
C THR A 258 -8.83 3.60 10.94
N LEU A 259 -9.45 2.46 11.29
CA LEU A 259 -9.35 1.75 12.58
C LEU A 259 -9.42 0.22 12.39
N GLY A 260 -8.76 -0.52 13.28
CA GLY A 260 -8.87 -1.98 13.39
C GLY A 260 -7.78 -2.79 12.67
N PHE A 261 -7.85 -4.12 12.85
CA PHE A 261 -6.91 -5.07 12.26
C PHE A 261 -6.92 -4.98 10.75
N SER A 262 -5.85 -4.43 10.21
CA SER A 262 -5.68 -4.24 8.78
C SER A 262 -4.95 -5.44 8.19
N GLY A 263 -5.60 -6.30 7.40
CA GLY A 263 -4.91 -7.26 6.53
C GLY A 263 -4.02 -8.28 7.24
N GLY A 264 -4.29 -8.52 8.53
CA GLY A 264 -3.53 -9.42 9.39
C GLY A 264 -2.51 -8.74 10.31
N TYR A 265 -2.44 -7.41 10.37
CA TYR A 265 -1.55 -6.68 11.28
C TYR A 265 -2.09 -6.57 12.70
N HIS A 266 -1.22 -6.71 13.69
CA HIS A 266 -1.55 -6.61 15.12
C HIS A 266 -1.64 -5.16 15.64
N TYR A 267 -1.74 -4.16 14.76
CA TYR A 267 -1.80 -2.75 15.10
C TYR A 267 -2.78 -2.00 14.19
N ASP A 268 -3.30 -0.88 14.67
CA ASP A 268 -4.19 -0.01 13.90
C ASP A 268 -3.41 0.65 12.76
N THR A 269 -3.89 0.48 11.53
CA THR A 269 -3.42 1.31 10.41
C THR A 269 -4.31 2.54 10.24
N ARG A 270 -3.86 3.48 9.40
CA ARG A 270 -4.58 4.73 9.10
C ARG A 270 -4.92 4.77 7.61
N GLY A 271 -5.72 3.80 7.19
CA GLY A 271 -6.26 3.74 5.85
C GLY A 271 -7.35 4.78 5.59
N MET A 272 -8.08 4.63 4.50
CA MET A 272 -9.09 5.58 4.04
C MET A 272 -10.52 5.04 3.98
N LEU A 273 -10.71 3.73 4.19
CA LEU A 273 -12.04 3.17 4.34
C LEU A 273 -12.63 3.64 5.67
N LYS A 274 -13.87 4.13 5.63
CA LYS A 274 -14.63 4.47 6.83
C LYS A 274 -15.53 3.31 7.20
N THR A 275 -15.52 2.96 8.49
CA THR A 275 -16.54 2.08 9.06
C THR A 275 -17.73 2.94 9.49
N VAL A 276 -18.90 2.69 8.91
CA VAL A 276 -20.16 3.34 9.28
C VAL A 276 -21.07 2.30 9.92
N SER A 277 -21.41 2.50 11.18
CA SER A 277 -22.34 1.63 11.90
C SER A 277 -23.77 2.13 11.70
N LEU A 278 -24.61 1.35 11.04
CA LEU A 278 -26.05 1.59 10.92
C LEU A 278 -26.79 0.41 11.55
N LEU A 279 -27.61 0.68 12.57
CA LEU A 279 -28.49 -0.35 13.18
C LEU A 279 -27.75 -1.64 13.61
N ASN A 280 -26.58 -1.52 14.24
CA ASN A 280 -25.68 -2.62 14.64
C ASN A 280 -25.07 -3.43 13.47
N ILE A 281 -25.01 -2.86 12.26
CA ILE A 281 -24.27 -3.41 11.12
C ILE A 281 -23.16 -2.43 10.75
N ASP A 282 -21.92 -2.91 10.75
CA ASP A 282 -20.75 -2.15 10.32
C ASP A 282 -20.55 -2.29 8.80
N LEU A 283 -20.67 -1.17 8.08
CA LEU A 283 -20.38 -1.07 6.65
C LEU A 283 -19.02 -0.40 6.44
N LEU A 284 -18.14 -1.03 5.65
CA LEU A 284 -16.95 -0.36 5.12
C LEU A 284 -17.32 0.39 3.84
N LEU A 285 -17.09 1.69 3.83
CA LEU A 285 -17.24 2.54 2.67
C LEU A 285 -15.87 3.04 2.24
N LEU A 286 -15.57 2.93 0.94
CA LEU A 286 -14.50 3.72 0.35
C LEU A 286 -14.88 5.19 0.47
N LEU A 287 -13.87 5.99 0.81
CA LEU A 287 -13.67 7.32 0.27
C LEU A 287 -14.58 7.57 -0.91
#